data_AF-A0A9W8XBM8-F1
#
_entry.id   AF-A0A9W8XBM8-F1
#
_cell.length_a   1.000
_cell.length_b   1.000
_cell.length_c   1.000
_cell.angle_alpha   90.00
_cell.angle_beta   90.00
_cell.angle_gamma   90.00
#
_symmetry.space_group_name_H-M   'P 1'
#
loop_
_entity.id
_entity.type
_entity.pdbx_description
1 polymer ?
#
loop_
_entity_poly.entity_id
_entity_poly.type
_entity_poly.pdbx_seq_one_letter_code
_entity_poly.pdbx_strand_id
1 'polypeptide(L)'
;MQIFSLPIVLFGLLATFVAANQCTGNKSNAGYCEVLTYEDRTNNNGSPPSTSQCESSCKDVLTDAGDWSVSFKGQAAGYVQRMVNSACSFSVGRGNGEPSAYQFFMDNQDIVDILDEVNRRFGGAHTGKVSAQGTMRCQGHPATWYVD
;
A
#
# COMPACT_ATOMS: atom_id res chain seq x y z
N MET A 1 19.89 -11.91 -65.47
CA MET A 1 18.88 -12.21 -64.44
C MET A 1 19.36 -11.56 -63.16
N GLN A 2 18.91 -10.32 -62.87
CA GLN A 2 19.34 -9.55 -61.70
C GLN A 2 18.35 -9.77 -60.55
N ILE A 3 18.87 -10.21 -59.41
CA ILE A 3 18.12 -10.44 -58.18
C ILE A 3 18.08 -9.12 -57.41
N PHE A 4 16.89 -8.54 -57.26
CA PHE A 4 16.66 -7.39 -56.39
C PHE A 4 16.55 -7.88 -54.94
N SER A 5 17.51 -7.51 -54.11
CA SER A 5 17.45 -7.71 -52.65
C SER A 5 16.73 -6.52 -52.01
N LEU A 6 15.53 -6.75 -51.48
CA LEU A 6 14.82 -5.78 -50.62
C LEU A 6 15.39 -5.83 -49.19
N PRO A 7 15.71 -4.68 -48.56
CA PRO A 7 16.02 -4.64 -47.14
C PRO A 7 14.71 -4.73 -46.34
N ILE A 8 14.58 -5.80 -45.54
CA ILE A 8 13.53 -5.91 -44.53
C ILE A 8 13.91 -4.98 -43.37
N VAL A 9 13.20 -3.86 -43.25
CA VAL A 9 13.33 -2.94 -42.11
C VAL A 9 12.54 -3.55 -40.94
N LEU A 10 13.27 -4.17 -40.00
CA LEU A 10 12.72 -4.71 -38.77
C LEU A 10 12.42 -3.55 -37.80
N PHE A 11 11.21 -2.99 -37.84
CA PHE A 11 10.74 -2.05 -36.82
C PHE A 11 10.51 -2.80 -35.51
N GLY A 12 11.47 -2.73 -34.59
CA GLY A 12 11.31 -3.22 -33.23
C GLY A 12 10.31 -2.35 -32.47
N LEU A 13 9.10 -2.86 -32.24
CA LEU A 13 8.14 -2.28 -31.31
C LEU A 13 8.68 -2.46 -29.88
N LEU A 14 9.30 -1.42 -29.35
CA LEU A 14 9.52 -1.27 -27.90
C LEU A 14 8.16 -1.04 -27.24
N ALA A 15 7.49 -2.12 -26.86
CA ALA A 15 6.33 -2.05 -25.99
C ALA A 15 6.81 -1.63 -24.59
N THR A 16 6.57 -0.38 -24.23
CA THR A 16 6.69 0.07 -22.84
C THR A 16 5.55 -0.54 -22.05
N PHE A 17 5.81 -1.62 -21.32
CA PHE A 17 4.88 -2.19 -20.36
C PHE A 17 4.74 -1.21 -19.19
N VAL A 18 3.75 -0.32 -19.24
CA VAL A 18 3.32 0.41 -18.05
C VAL A 18 2.56 -0.61 -17.19
N ALA A 19 3.14 -1.01 -16.06
CA ALA A 19 2.43 -1.85 -15.10
C ALA A 19 1.15 -1.13 -14.67
N ALA A 20 0.01 -1.81 -14.74
CA ALA A 20 -1.27 -1.23 -14.34
C ALA A 20 -1.29 -1.02 -12.82
N ASN A 21 -1.61 0.20 -12.37
CA ASN A 21 -1.83 0.52 -10.96
C ASN A 21 -3.09 -0.22 -10.46
N GLN A 22 -2.89 -1.23 -9.62
CA GLN A 22 -3.93 -2.03 -8.98
C GLN A 22 -4.54 -1.33 -7.76
N CYS A 23 -3.92 -0.27 -7.28
CA CYS A 23 -4.37 0.58 -6.17
C CYS A 23 -5.30 1.73 -6.59
N THR A 24 -5.92 1.64 -7.79
CA THR A 24 -6.79 2.70 -8.31
C THR A 24 -8.01 2.94 -7.41
N GLY A 25 -8.68 1.86 -6.98
CA GLY A 25 -9.89 1.92 -6.14
C GLY A 25 -10.97 2.88 -6.67
N ASN A 26 -11.85 3.36 -5.77
CA ASN A 26 -12.73 4.50 -6.01
C ASN A 26 -12.27 5.68 -5.14
N LYS A 27 -11.38 6.53 -5.68
CA LYS A 27 -10.86 7.73 -5.01
C LYS A 27 -11.93 8.79 -4.66
N SER A 28 -13.17 8.63 -5.13
CA SER A 28 -14.29 9.49 -4.69
C SER A 28 -14.86 9.08 -3.34
N ASN A 29 -14.52 7.88 -2.85
CA ASN A 29 -14.83 7.45 -1.49
C ASN A 29 -13.81 8.09 -0.55
N ALA A 30 -14.28 8.97 0.34
CA ALA A 30 -13.41 9.66 1.28
C ALA A 30 -12.84 8.73 2.37
N GLY A 31 -13.40 7.54 2.54
CA GLY A 31 -13.04 6.62 3.61
C GLY A 31 -13.35 7.19 4.99
N TYR A 32 -12.68 6.65 6.01
CA TYR A 32 -12.86 7.05 7.41
C TYR A 32 -11.60 7.64 8.03
N CYS A 33 -10.49 7.63 7.30
CA CYS A 33 -9.17 7.96 7.80
C CYS A 33 -8.54 9.13 7.07
N GLU A 34 -8.02 10.09 7.84
CA GLU A 34 -7.13 11.13 7.35
C GLU A 34 -5.68 10.71 7.60
N VAL A 35 -4.89 10.49 6.55
CA VAL A 35 -3.46 10.20 6.71
C VAL A 35 -2.69 11.48 6.98
N LEU A 36 -1.89 11.48 8.05
CA LEU A 36 -1.23 12.69 8.57
C LEU A 36 0.25 12.75 8.21
N THR A 37 0.95 11.61 8.22
CA THR A 37 2.40 11.55 7.96
C THR A 37 2.77 10.31 7.16
N TYR A 38 3.90 10.40 6.46
CA TYR A 38 4.57 9.31 5.75
C TYR A 38 6.07 9.38 6.05
N GLU A 39 6.63 8.30 6.57
CA GLU A 39 8.06 8.13 6.85
C GLU A 39 8.56 6.90 6.09
N ASP A 40 9.61 7.08 5.31
CA ASP A 40 10.27 5.99 4.61
C ASP A 40 11.06 5.12 5.59
N ARG A 41 10.81 3.82 5.56
CA ARG A 41 11.45 2.81 6.42
C ARG A 41 12.13 1.72 5.61
N THR A 42 12.25 1.89 4.29
CA THR A 42 12.71 0.85 3.37
C THR A 42 14.09 0.31 3.73
N ASN A 43 15.03 1.18 4.12
CA ASN A 43 16.38 0.78 4.54
C ASN A 43 16.45 0.19 5.97
N ASN A 44 15.36 0.31 6.75
CA ASN A 44 15.26 -0.19 8.11
C ASN A 44 14.54 -1.55 8.17
N ASN A 45 13.90 -1.97 7.08
CA ASN A 45 13.29 -3.28 6.91
C ASN A 45 14.31 -4.22 6.25
N GLY A 46 14.53 -5.41 6.84
CA GLY A 46 15.49 -6.39 6.31
C GLY A 46 15.02 -7.12 5.05
N SER A 47 13.73 -7.06 4.75
CA SER A 47 13.11 -7.71 3.60
C SER A 47 11.89 -6.90 3.10
N PRO A 48 12.06 -5.64 2.68
CA PRO A 48 10.94 -4.81 2.24
C PRO A 48 10.25 -5.43 1.01
N PRO A 49 8.91 -5.34 0.92
CA PRO A 49 8.16 -5.82 -0.24
C PRO A 49 8.54 -5.00 -1.47
N SER A 50 8.40 -5.62 -2.64
CA SER A 50 8.44 -4.86 -3.87
C SER A 50 7.16 -4.05 -4.05
N THR A 51 7.25 -2.97 -4.83
CA THR A 51 6.06 -2.19 -5.25
C THR A 51 5.00 -3.10 -5.86
N SER A 52 5.40 -4.09 -6.66
CA SER A 52 4.49 -5.10 -7.23
C SER A 52 3.79 -5.99 -6.19
N GLN A 53 4.42 -6.28 -5.05
CA GLN A 53 3.77 -6.98 -3.94
C GLN A 53 2.72 -6.08 -3.26
N CYS A 54 2.98 -4.77 -3.18
CA CYS A 54 2.00 -3.80 -2.68
C CYS A 54 0.85 -3.60 -3.67
N GLU A 55 1.10 -3.58 -4.98
CA GLU A 55 0.04 -3.60 -6.00
C GLU A 55 -0.85 -4.85 -5.88
N SER A 56 -0.26 -6.03 -5.67
CA SER A 56 -1.04 -7.26 -5.43
C SER A 56 -1.89 -7.14 -4.16
N SER A 57 -1.35 -6.53 -3.11
CA SER A 57 -2.06 -6.36 -1.84
C SER A 57 -3.22 -5.38 -1.98
N CYS A 58 -3.10 -4.33 -2.80
CA CYS A 58 -4.22 -3.45 -3.15
C CYS A 58 -5.37 -4.23 -3.82
N LYS A 59 -5.04 -5.12 -4.75
CA LYS A 59 -6.05 -5.98 -5.38
C LYS A 59 -6.75 -6.85 -4.35
N ASP A 60 -6.00 -7.48 -3.44
CA ASP A 60 -6.57 -8.35 -2.42
C ASP A 60 -7.52 -7.56 -1.48
N VAL A 61 -7.10 -6.37 -1.04
CA VAL A 61 -7.93 -5.44 -0.24
C VAL A 61 -9.22 -5.08 -0.96
N LEU A 62 -9.16 -4.72 -2.25
CA LEU A 62 -10.33 -4.32 -3.04
C LEU A 62 -11.28 -5.48 -3.37
N THR A 63 -10.84 -6.73 -3.23
CA THR A 63 -11.73 -7.89 -3.41
C THR A 63 -12.50 -8.27 -2.16
N ASP A 64 -12.04 -7.83 -0.99
CA ASP A 64 -12.75 -8.07 0.26
C ASP A 64 -13.91 -7.07 0.41
N ALA A 65 -15.00 -7.51 1.03
CA ALA A 65 -16.21 -6.69 1.15
C ALA A 65 -16.34 -6.09 2.55
N GLY A 66 -16.73 -4.82 2.62
CA GLY A 66 -16.98 -4.10 3.87
C GLY A 66 -15.72 -3.46 4.45
N ASP A 67 -15.83 -3.08 5.71
CA ASP A 67 -14.79 -2.30 6.40
C ASP A 67 -13.89 -3.20 7.24
N TRP A 68 -12.61 -2.82 7.33
CA TRP A 68 -11.70 -3.46 8.24
C TRP A 68 -11.86 -2.87 9.65
N SER A 69 -12.21 -3.73 10.62
CA SER A 69 -12.31 -3.34 12.03
C SER A 69 -10.95 -3.42 12.70
N VAL A 70 -10.39 -2.28 13.08
CA VAL A 70 -9.18 -2.20 13.91
C VAL A 70 -9.59 -2.15 15.37
N SER A 71 -9.20 -3.15 16.17
CA SER A 71 -9.59 -3.27 17.57
C SER A 71 -8.40 -3.50 18.48
N PHE A 72 -8.28 -2.64 19.49
CA PHE A 72 -7.28 -2.73 20.53
C PHE A 72 -7.83 -3.27 21.85
N LYS A 73 -9.11 -3.64 21.89
CA LYS A 73 -9.78 -4.14 23.10
C LYS A 73 -9.13 -5.44 23.58
N GLY A 74 -8.65 -5.42 24.83
CA GLY A 74 -7.99 -6.58 25.45
C GLY A 74 -6.56 -6.84 24.94
N GLN A 75 -6.01 -5.94 24.12
CA GLN A 75 -4.66 -6.08 23.57
C GLN A 75 -3.63 -5.34 24.42
N ALA A 76 -2.44 -5.93 24.53
CA ALA A 76 -1.31 -5.36 25.27
C ALA A 76 -0.81 -4.04 24.65
N ALA A 77 -0.07 -3.26 25.44
CA ALA A 77 0.66 -2.11 24.91
C ALA A 77 1.66 -2.57 23.84
N GLY A 78 1.71 -1.86 22.70
CA GLY A 78 2.54 -2.24 21.56
C GLY A 78 1.92 -3.27 20.60
N TYR A 79 0.68 -3.71 20.84
CA TYR A 79 -0.04 -4.52 19.85
C TYR A 79 -0.23 -3.76 18.54
N VAL A 80 -0.02 -4.49 17.44
CA VAL A 80 -0.22 -4.03 16.06
C VAL A 80 -1.13 -5.04 15.38
N GLN A 81 -2.29 -4.58 14.94
CA GLN A 81 -3.21 -5.39 14.17
C GLN A 81 -2.72 -5.44 12.72
N ARG A 82 -2.46 -6.64 12.21
CA ARG A 82 -1.97 -6.85 10.85
C ARG A 82 -3.07 -7.38 9.96
N MET A 83 -3.14 -6.90 8.72
CA MET A 83 -3.84 -7.62 7.67
C MET A 83 -3.17 -8.97 7.45
N VAL A 84 -3.98 -10.01 7.30
CA VAL A 84 -3.49 -11.37 7.05
C VAL A 84 -3.44 -11.63 5.54
N ASN A 85 -2.52 -12.49 5.12
CA ASN A 85 -2.42 -13.01 3.75
C ASN A 85 -2.11 -11.96 2.66
N SER A 86 -1.49 -10.82 2.97
CA SER A 86 -1.01 -9.87 1.97
C SER A 86 0.51 -9.98 1.76
N ALA A 87 0.97 -9.84 0.51
CA ALA A 87 2.38 -9.92 0.15
C ALA A 87 3.18 -8.67 0.55
N CYS A 88 2.50 -7.55 0.74
CA CYS A 88 2.95 -6.31 1.33
C CYS A 88 2.01 -6.04 2.50
N SER A 89 2.53 -6.17 3.72
CA SER A 89 1.72 -6.16 4.93
C SER A 89 1.26 -4.74 5.22
N PHE A 90 -0.05 -4.57 5.41
CA PHE A 90 -0.58 -3.37 6.04
C PHE A 90 -0.93 -3.67 7.50
N SER A 91 -0.57 -2.77 8.40
CA SER A 91 -0.87 -2.95 9.81
C SER A 91 -1.06 -1.65 10.56
N VAL A 92 -1.77 -1.72 11.68
CA VAL A 92 -2.18 -0.57 12.46
C VAL A 92 -1.86 -0.78 13.93
N GLY A 93 -1.10 0.15 14.48
CA GLY A 93 -0.77 0.25 15.89
C GLY A 93 -1.57 1.35 16.59
N ARG A 94 -1.60 1.26 17.91
CA ARG A 94 -2.30 2.22 18.77
C ARG A 94 -1.70 3.63 18.63
N GLY A 95 -2.57 4.64 18.52
CA GLY A 95 -2.16 6.04 18.52
C GLY A 95 -1.67 6.52 19.88
N ASN A 96 -0.80 7.52 19.88
CA ASN A 96 -0.35 8.15 21.12
C ASN A 96 -1.53 8.86 21.82
N GLY A 97 -1.67 8.64 23.13
CA GLY A 97 -2.74 9.23 23.94
C GLY A 97 -4.10 8.51 23.88
N GLU A 98 -4.25 7.48 23.05
CA GLU A 98 -5.48 6.69 23.00
C GLU A 98 -5.66 5.79 24.24
N PRO A 99 -6.91 5.53 24.66
CA PRO A 99 -7.20 4.58 25.73
C PRO A 99 -6.75 3.18 25.35
N SER A 100 -6.64 2.30 26.35
CA SER A 100 -6.20 0.92 26.13
C SER A 100 -7.21 0.06 25.38
N ALA A 101 -8.46 0.51 25.24
CA ALA A 101 -9.53 -0.24 24.60
C ALA A 101 -10.39 0.72 23.77
N TYR A 102 -10.07 0.80 22.49
CA TYR A 102 -10.89 1.45 21.48
C TYR A 102 -10.84 0.63 20.19
N GLN A 103 -11.72 0.98 19.28
CA GLN A 103 -11.81 0.41 17.95
C GLN A 103 -12.29 1.47 16.97
N PHE A 104 -11.93 1.31 15.72
CA PHE A 104 -12.46 2.10 14.62
C PHE A 104 -12.52 1.23 13.36
N PHE A 105 -13.15 1.75 12.33
CA PHE A 105 -13.24 1.12 11.02
C PHE A 105 -12.36 1.86 10.02
N MET A 106 -11.83 1.10 9.06
CA MET A 106 -11.18 1.62 7.87
C MET A 106 -11.95 1.11 6.66
N ASP A 107 -12.26 2.01 5.74
CA ASP A 107 -12.71 1.63 4.41
C ASP A 107 -11.53 0.98 3.66
N ASN A 108 -11.81 0.03 2.76
CA ASN A 108 -10.77 -0.57 1.94
C ASN A 108 -10.01 0.48 1.10
N GLN A 109 -10.67 1.58 0.75
CA GLN A 109 -10.04 2.72 0.09
C GLN A 109 -8.98 3.41 0.96
N ASP A 110 -9.18 3.52 2.28
CA ASP A 110 -8.20 4.10 3.21
C ASP A 110 -6.86 3.34 3.15
N ILE A 111 -6.94 2.01 3.12
CA ILE A 111 -5.77 1.12 3.08
C ILE A 111 -5.08 1.21 1.71
N VAL A 112 -5.87 1.14 0.63
CA VAL A 112 -5.36 1.18 -0.75
C VAL A 112 -4.70 2.52 -1.05
N ASP A 113 -5.25 3.63 -0.53
CA ASP A 113 -4.66 4.96 -0.71
C ASP A 113 -3.31 5.07 -0.01
N ILE A 114 -3.14 4.48 1.19
CA ILE A 114 -1.84 4.43 1.86
C ILE A 114 -0.84 3.61 1.04
N LEU A 115 -1.22 2.43 0.56
CA LEU A 115 -0.35 1.57 -0.24
C LEU A 115 0.07 2.23 -1.57
N ASP A 116 -0.88 2.84 -2.29
CA ASP A 116 -0.65 3.61 -3.52
C ASP A 116 0.33 4.76 -3.27
N GLU A 117 0.10 5.52 -2.21
CA GLU A 117 0.91 6.68 -1.86
C GLU A 117 2.32 6.28 -1.40
N VAL A 118 2.47 5.16 -0.70
CA VAL A 118 3.78 4.57 -0.34
C VAL A 118 4.55 4.15 -1.60
N ASN A 119 3.90 3.43 -2.52
CA ASN A 119 4.49 3.06 -3.80
C ASN A 119 4.94 4.30 -4.59
N ARG A 120 4.07 5.30 -4.68
CA ARG A 120 4.32 6.54 -5.41
C ARG A 120 5.48 7.36 -4.82
N ARG A 121 5.56 7.44 -3.49
CA ARG A 121 6.60 8.23 -2.79
C ARG A 121 7.95 7.54 -2.78
N PHE A 122 7.98 6.25 -2.50
CA PHE A 122 9.22 5.55 -2.13
C PHE A 122 9.66 4.47 -3.12
N GLY A 123 8.76 4.00 -4.00
CA GLY A 123 9.05 2.90 -4.92
C GLY A 123 10.19 3.16 -5.91
N GLY A 124 10.41 4.42 -6.27
CA GLY A 124 11.53 4.82 -7.14
C GLY A 124 12.88 4.93 -6.43
N ALA A 125 12.89 5.00 -5.10
CA ALA A 125 14.11 5.30 -4.33
C ALA A 125 14.94 4.05 -3.98
N HIS A 126 14.32 2.87 -3.90
CA HIS A 126 14.96 1.66 -3.36
C HIS A 126 14.86 0.44 -4.29
N THR A 127 15.14 0.64 -5.58
CA THR A 127 15.12 -0.47 -6.57
C THR A 127 13.77 -1.19 -6.62
N GLY A 128 12.67 -0.44 -6.51
CA GLY A 128 11.32 -1.01 -6.51
C GLY A 128 10.96 -1.72 -5.22
N LYS A 129 11.69 -1.53 -4.11
CA LYS A 129 11.31 -1.94 -2.76
C LYS A 129 10.69 -0.79 -1.99
N VAL A 130 9.79 -1.11 -1.07
CA VAL A 130 9.12 -0.12 -0.21
C VAL A 130 8.88 -0.69 1.17
N SER A 131 9.08 0.12 2.19
CA SER A 131 8.46 -0.02 3.51
C SER A 131 8.31 1.38 4.08
N ALA A 132 7.23 1.61 4.80
CA ALA A 132 6.91 2.93 5.33
C ALA A 132 6.09 2.82 6.60
N GLN A 133 6.10 3.88 7.37
CA GLN A 133 5.19 4.05 8.50
C GLN A 133 4.64 5.47 8.52
N GLY A 134 3.63 5.68 9.35
CA GLY A 134 3.14 7.02 9.59
C GLY A 134 2.03 7.05 10.62
N THR A 135 1.32 8.17 10.61
CA THR A 135 0.18 8.41 11.46
C THR A 135 -1.05 8.74 10.63
N MET A 136 -2.20 8.40 11.18
CA MET A 136 -3.51 8.73 10.61
C MET A 136 -4.50 9.02 11.73
N ARG A 137 -5.64 9.62 11.38
CA ARG A 137 -6.78 9.80 12.27
C ARG A 137 -8.02 9.15 11.65
N CYS A 138 -8.51 8.09 12.26
CA CYS A 138 -9.67 7.35 11.78
C CYS A 138 -10.83 7.54 12.75
N GLN A 139 -11.95 8.08 12.28
CA GLN A 139 -13.15 8.32 13.10
C GLN A 139 -12.84 9.08 14.41
N GLY A 140 -11.89 10.02 14.37
CA GLY A 140 -11.43 10.81 15.52
C GLY A 140 -10.30 10.19 16.35
N HIS A 141 -9.96 8.91 16.12
CA HIS A 141 -8.90 8.21 16.84
C HIS A 141 -7.56 8.31 16.09
N PRO A 142 -6.51 8.93 16.65
CA PRO A 142 -5.16 8.75 16.17
C PRO A 142 -4.73 7.27 16.15
N ALA A 143 -3.97 6.91 15.13
CA ALA A 143 -3.36 5.61 14.97
C ALA A 143 -2.01 5.72 14.26
N THR A 144 -1.14 4.73 14.47
CA THR A 144 0.06 4.53 13.65
C THR A 144 -0.23 3.47 12.61
N TRP A 145 0.25 3.62 11.38
CA TRP A 145 0.15 2.61 10.34
C TRP A 145 1.54 2.20 9.85
N TYR A 146 1.65 1.00 9.30
CA TYR A 146 2.88 0.43 8.76
C TYR A 146 2.61 -0.32 7.46
N VAL A 147 3.55 -0.22 6.52
CA VAL A 147 3.64 -0.97 5.27
C VAL A 147 4.98 -1.69 5.26
N ASP A 148 4.97 -3.03 5.28
CA ASP A 148 6.16 -3.87 5.51
C ASP A 148 6.22 -5.19 4.74
#